data_AF-A0A8J6SD08-F1
#
_entry.id   AF-A0A8J6SD08-F1
#
_cell.length_a   1.000
_cell.length_b   1.000
_cell.length_c   1.000
_cell.angle_alpha   90.00
_cell.angle_beta   90.00
_cell.angle_gamma   90.00
#
_symmetry.space_group_name_H-M   'P 1'
#
loop_
_entity.id
_entity.type
_entity.pdbx_description
1 polymer ?
#
loop_
_entity_poly.entity_id
_entity_poly.type
_entity_poly.pdbx_seq_one_letter_code
_entity_poly.pdbx_strand_id
1 'polypeptide(L)'
;MPTMVGSKERIIQKIYWVVDHYGDFNPQQYSQIASVLQKLDSAEVFEILYTVLTNVDRPATRFADQQFAGRLLLDLQPTCTLELTEAIQGLLKGYNLSIEELPWYFAQQYGKQVVLEILEKLTSELTGEQQQQSIKTWEWWLQACKD
;
A
#
# COMPACT_ATOMS: atom_id res chain seq x y z
N MET A 1 -30.74 -5.92 2.17
CA MET A 1 -29.55 -5.07 2.31
C MET A 1 -28.49 -5.61 1.34
N PRO A 2 -27.85 -4.78 0.50
CA PRO A 2 -26.70 -5.22 -0.27
C PRO A 2 -25.59 -5.60 0.71
N THR A 3 -24.95 -6.75 0.50
CA THR A 3 -23.86 -7.23 1.34
C THR A 3 -22.66 -6.27 1.27
N MET A 4 -22.06 -5.93 2.43
CA MET A 4 -20.89 -5.02 2.55
C MET A 4 -19.74 -5.40 1.60
N VAL A 5 -19.57 -6.69 1.32
CA VAL A 5 -18.60 -7.25 0.35
C VAL A 5 -18.75 -6.64 -1.06
N GLY A 6 -19.97 -6.32 -1.50
CA GLY A 6 -20.21 -5.71 -2.80
C GLY A 6 -19.80 -4.24 -2.91
N SER A 7 -19.59 -3.55 -1.78
CA SER A 7 -19.16 -2.14 -1.77
C SER A 7 -17.64 -2.03 -1.95
N LYS A 8 -16.86 -2.83 -1.19
CA LYS A 8 -15.39 -2.85 -1.26
C LYS A 8 -14.90 -3.21 -2.66
N GLU A 9 -15.44 -4.28 -3.24
CA GLU A 9 -15.08 -4.74 -4.59
C GLU A 9 -15.34 -3.64 -5.63
N ARG A 10 -16.47 -2.92 -5.52
CA ARG A 10 -16.76 -1.81 -6.44
C ARG A 10 -15.75 -0.68 -6.35
N ILE A 11 -15.24 -0.38 -5.15
CA ILE A 11 -14.23 0.65 -4.95
C ILE A 11 -12.89 0.19 -5.53
N ILE A 12 -12.49 -1.06 -5.27
CA ILE A 12 -11.28 -1.67 -5.83
C ILE A 12 -11.31 -1.62 -7.36
N GLN A 13 -12.42 -2.08 -7.96
CA GLN A 13 -12.59 -2.03 -9.42
C GLN A 13 -12.60 -0.60 -9.96
N LYS A 14 -13.13 0.37 -9.20
CA LYS A 14 -13.06 1.78 -9.58
C LYS A 14 -11.63 2.32 -9.54
N ILE A 15 -10.82 1.92 -8.55
CA ILE A 15 -9.39 2.28 -8.49
C ILE A 15 -8.67 1.73 -9.73
N TYR A 16 -8.82 0.44 -10.04
CA TYR A 16 -8.22 -0.16 -11.23
C TYR A 16 -8.67 0.54 -12.52
N TRP A 17 -9.97 0.82 -12.64
CA TRP A 17 -10.50 1.54 -13.80
C TRP A 17 -9.86 2.92 -13.95
N VAL A 18 -9.68 3.67 -12.86
CA VAL A 18 -9.01 4.98 -12.89
C VAL A 18 -7.57 4.83 -13.36
N VAL A 19 -6.83 3.86 -12.83
CA VAL A 19 -5.44 3.58 -13.24
C VAL A 19 -5.36 3.20 -14.71
N ASP A 20 -6.25 2.32 -15.18
CA ASP A 20 -6.28 1.85 -16.57
C ASP A 20 -6.55 2.97 -17.58
N HIS A 21 -7.33 3.99 -17.20
CA HIS A 21 -7.80 5.03 -18.13
C HIS A 21 -7.01 6.33 -18.02
N TYR A 22 -6.42 6.62 -16.86
CA TYR A 22 -5.75 7.88 -16.60
C TYR A 22 -4.29 7.74 -16.15
N GLY A 23 -3.80 6.53 -15.95
CA GLY A 23 -2.44 6.27 -15.49
C GLY A 23 -2.25 6.54 -14.00
N ASP A 24 -1.05 7.01 -13.66
CA ASP A 24 -0.55 7.16 -12.29
C ASP A 24 -1.18 8.32 -11.52
N PHE A 25 -1.60 9.40 -12.18
CA PHE A 25 -2.18 10.54 -11.47
C PHE A 25 -3.21 11.35 -12.26
N ASN A 26 -4.48 11.22 -11.87
CA ASN A 26 -5.54 12.16 -12.22
C ASN A 26 -6.08 12.85 -10.95
N PRO A 27 -5.84 14.16 -10.74
CA PRO A 27 -6.21 14.85 -9.50
C PRO A 27 -7.71 14.78 -9.18
N GLN A 28 -8.56 14.82 -10.20
CA GLN A 28 -10.01 14.79 -10.04
C GLN A 28 -10.49 13.42 -9.59
N GLN A 29 -10.04 12.35 -10.26
CA GLN A 29 -10.40 10.97 -9.90
C GLN A 29 -9.82 10.59 -8.54
N TYR A 30 -8.59 11.02 -8.27
CA TYR A 30 -7.95 10.87 -6.97
C TYR A 30 -8.80 11.48 -5.85
N SER A 31 -9.16 12.77 -5.98
CA SER A 31 -9.99 13.47 -4.99
C SER A 31 -11.35 12.82 -4.79
N GLN A 32 -11.96 12.30 -5.86
CA GLN A 32 -13.23 11.58 -5.78
C GLN A 32 -13.10 10.26 -5.01
N ILE A 33 -12.07 9.47 -5.28
CA ILE A 33 -11.84 8.21 -4.56
C ILE A 33 -11.50 8.49 -3.10
N ALA A 34 -10.61 9.45 -2.82
CA ALA A 34 -10.28 9.88 -1.45
C ALA A 34 -11.54 10.30 -0.68
N SER A 35 -12.42 11.10 -1.30
CA SER A 35 -13.69 11.54 -0.68
C SER A 35 -14.67 10.40 -0.39
N VAL A 36 -14.61 9.30 -1.15
CA VAL A 36 -15.40 8.09 -0.89
C VAL A 36 -14.78 7.32 0.27
N LEU A 37 -13.46 7.10 0.24
CA LEU A 37 -12.74 6.38 1.29
C LEU A 37 -12.82 7.06 2.65
N GLN A 38 -12.76 8.39 2.71
CA GLN A 38 -12.89 9.18 3.95
C GLN A 38 -14.24 9.00 4.69
N LYS A 39 -15.25 8.43 4.03
CA LYS A 39 -16.57 8.15 4.64
C LYS A 39 -16.67 6.75 5.21
N LEU A 40 -15.68 5.91 4.95
CA LEU A 40 -15.60 4.54 5.44
C LEU A 40 -14.85 4.51 6.77
N ASP A 41 -14.96 3.40 7.49
CA ASP A 41 -14.13 3.20 8.67
C ASP A 41 -12.66 2.95 8.27
N SER A 42 -11.76 3.26 9.19
CA SER A 42 -10.31 3.20 8.94
C SER A 42 -9.85 1.80 8.53
N ALA A 43 -10.42 0.78 9.15
CA ALA A 43 -10.14 -0.63 8.88
C ALA A 43 -10.50 -1.02 7.44
N GLU A 44 -11.68 -0.60 6.98
CA GLU A 44 -12.19 -0.84 5.64
C GLU A 44 -11.36 -0.10 4.58
N VAL A 45 -10.95 1.13 4.85
CA VAL A 45 -10.03 1.86 3.96
C VAL A 45 -8.71 1.12 3.83
N PHE A 46 -8.12 0.70 4.95
CA PHE A 46 -6.86 -0.06 4.93
C PHE A 46 -7.00 -1.35 4.12
N GLU A 47 -8.03 -2.16 4.37
CA GLU A 47 -8.26 -3.42 3.66
C GLU A 47 -8.42 -3.22 2.14
N ILE A 48 -9.17 -2.20 1.72
CA ILE A 48 -9.36 -1.87 0.30
C ILE A 48 -8.02 -1.54 -0.36
N LEU A 49 -7.25 -0.61 0.24
CA LEU A 49 -5.99 -0.15 -0.32
C LEU A 49 -4.93 -1.27 -0.28
N TYR A 50 -4.85 -2.01 0.81
CA TYR A 50 -3.95 -3.15 0.97
C TYR A 50 -4.22 -4.24 -0.07
N THR A 51 -5.49 -4.50 -0.38
CA THR A 51 -5.87 -5.44 -1.46
C THR A 51 -5.33 -4.99 -2.81
N VAL A 52 -5.42 -3.70 -3.14
CA VAL A 52 -4.85 -3.15 -4.39
C VAL A 52 -3.32 -3.28 -4.39
N LEU A 53 -2.68 -2.92 -3.29
CA LEU A 53 -1.21 -2.88 -3.15
C LEU A 53 -0.56 -4.28 -3.29
N THR A 54 -1.22 -5.30 -2.76
CA THR A 54 -0.76 -6.70 -2.77
C THR A 54 -1.20 -7.48 -4.01
N ASN A 55 -1.97 -6.88 -4.92
CA ASN A 55 -2.47 -7.57 -6.10
C ASN A 55 -1.34 -7.82 -7.11
N VAL A 56 -0.97 -9.10 -7.27
CA VAL A 56 0.07 -9.53 -8.21
C VAL A 56 -0.46 -9.85 -9.61
N ASP A 57 -1.78 -9.95 -9.79
CA ASP A 57 -2.42 -10.39 -11.03
C ASP A 57 -2.47 -9.31 -12.13
N ARG A 58 -2.05 -8.08 -11.81
CA ARG A 58 -2.01 -6.93 -12.72
C ARG A 58 -0.57 -6.46 -13.00
N PRO A 59 0.34 -7.30 -13.53
CA PRO A 59 1.76 -6.95 -13.66
C PRO A 59 2.03 -5.74 -14.58
N ALA A 60 1.18 -5.51 -15.59
CA ALA A 60 1.35 -4.40 -16.54
C ALA A 60 1.08 -3.02 -15.91
N THR A 61 0.15 -2.93 -14.97
CA THR A 61 -0.22 -1.68 -14.28
C THR A 61 0.27 -1.63 -12.85
N ARG A 62 0.98 -2.65 -12.37
CA ARG A 62 1.37 -2.81 -10.97
C ARG A 62 2.02 -1.57 -10.35
N PHE A 63 2.89 -0.90 -11.10
CA PHE A 63 3.49 0.36 -10.64
C PHE A 63 2.42 1.42 -10.36
N ALA A 64 1.55 1.70 -11.33
CA ALA A 64 0.53 2.72 -11.20
C ALA A 64 -0.55 2.33 -10.17
N ASP A 65 -0.92 1.04 -10.08
CA ASP A 65 -1.81 0.51 -9.05
C ASP A 65 -1.22 0.76 -7.65
N GLN A 66 0.06 0.42 -7.45
CA GLN A 66 0.74 0.62 -6.17
C GLN A 66 0.98 2.07 -5.83
N GLN A 67 1.33 2.91 -6.79
CA GLN A 67 1.54 4.34 -6.57
C GLN A 67 0.22 5.04 -6.19
N PHE A 68 -0.85 4.75 -6.92
CA PHE A 68 -2.15 5.36 -6.66
C PHE A 68 -2.69 4.96 -5.28
N ALA A 69 -2.65 3.66 -4.95
CA ALA A 69 -3.10 3.16 -3.65
C ALA A 69 -2.14 3.55 -2.50
N GLY A 70 -0.84 3.56 -2.74
CA GLY A 70 0.17 3.96 -1.76
C GLY A 70 0.04 5.43 -1.37
N ARG A 71 -0.24 6.30 -2.33
CA ARG A 71 -0.50 7.71 -2.06
C ARG A 71 -1.79 7.92 -1.27
N LEU A 72 -2.86 7.20 -1.61
CA LEU A 72 -4.10 7.23 -0.81
C LEU A 72 -3.85 6.73 0.62
N LEU A 73 -3.03 5.70 0.78
CA LEU A 73 -2.68 5.14 2.09
C LEU A 73 -1.92 6.16 2.94
N LEU A 74 -0.93 6.83 2.35
CA LEU A 74 -0.13 7.86 3.00
C LEU A 74 -0.94 9.13 3.31
N ASP A 75 -1.84 9.55 2.42
CA ASP A 75 -2.66 10.75 2.62
C ASP A 75 -3.77 10.53 3.66
N LEU A 76 -4.44 9.37 3.61
CA LEU A 76 -5.60 9.09 4.47
C LEU A 76 -5.22 8.50 5.83
N GLN A 77 -4.00 7.96 5.96
CA GLN A 77 -3.48 7.38 7.20
C GLN A 77 -4.49 6.42 7.88
N PRO A 78 -5.09 5.46 7.16
CA PRO A 78 -5.98 4.52 7.80
C PRO A 78 -5.20 3.66 8.81
N THR A 79 -5.84 3.17 9.86
CA THR A 79 -5.23 2.28 10.83
C THR A 79 -4.99 0.92 10.18
N CYS A 80 -3.74 0.44 10.20
CA CYS A 80 -3.41 -0.91 9.77
C CYS A 80 -4.07 -1.93 10.70
N THR A 81 -4.88 -2.82 10.13
CA THR A 81 -5.66 -3.83 10.86
C THR A 81 -4.93 -5.16 11.03
N LEU A 82 -3.82 -5.33 10.31
CA LEU A 82 -2.96 -6.50 10.38
C LEU A 82 -1.83 -6.28 11.38
N GLU A 83 -1.27 -7.38 11.87
CA GLU A 83 0.02 -7.32 12.57
C GLU A 83 1.09 -6.76 11.62
N LEU A 84 1.94 -5.86 12.14
CA LEU A 84 2.87 -5.10 11.32
C LEU A 84 3.78 -6.00 10.45
N THR A 85 4.28 -7.09 11.03
CA THR A 85 5.09 -8.09 10.32
C THR A 85 4.33 -8.71 9.16
N GLU A 86 3.07 -9.09 9.38
CA GLU A 86 2.21 -9.71 8.35
C GLU A 86 1.90 -8.72 7.22
N ALA A 87 1.59 -7.47 7.57
CA ALA A 87 1.33 -6.41 6.61
C ALA A 87 2.54 -6.13 5.70
N ILE A 88 3.72 -5.95 6.30
CA ILE A 88 4.96 -5.70 5.54
C ILE A 88 5.29 -6.92 4.68
N GLN A 89 5.27 -8.12 5.24
CA GLN A 89 5.60 -9.35 4.51
C GLN A 89 4.71 -9.55 3.28
N GLY A 90 3.41 -9.26 3.39
CA GLY A 90 2.47 -9.35 2.27
C GLY A 90 2.78 -8.37 1.14
N LEU A 91 3.23 -7.16 1.48
CA LEU A 91 3.60 -6.13 0.50
C LEU A 91 4.93 -6.42 -0.19
N LEU A 92 5.92 -6.98 0.52
CA LEU A 92 7.24 -7.27 -0.05
C LEU A 92 7.15 -8.18 -1.28
N LYS A 93 6.14 -9.06 -1.33
CA LYS A 93 5.85 -9.91 -2.49
C LYS A 93 5.20 -9.08 -3.60
N GLY A 94 5.96 -8.79 -4.65
CA GLY A 94 5.46 -7.99 -5.77
C GLY A 94 5.57 -6.48 -5.56
N TYR A 95 6.19 -6.03 -4.47
CA TYR A 95 6.53 -4.62 -4.29
C TYR A 95 7.32 -4.06 -5.50
N ASN A 96 6.89 -2.90 -5.96
CA ASN A 96 7.63 -2.11 -6.93
C ASN A 96 8.61 -1.18 -6.18
N LEU A 97 9.90 -1.29 -6.52
CA LEU A 97 11.00 -0.63 -5.81
C LEU A 97 10.93 0.91 -5.84
N SER A 98 10.18 1.48 -6.79
CA SER A 98 10.02 2.93 -6.93
C SER A 98 8.91 3.51 -6.04
N ILE A 99 8.23 2.69 -5.22
CA ILE A 99 7.08 3.12 -4.41
C ILE A 99 7.52 3.44 -2.99
N GLU A 100 7.82 4.71 -2.73
CA GLU A 100 8.28 5.20 -1.43
C GLU A 100 7.15 5.38 -0.40
N GLU A 101 5.89 5.47 -0.85
CA GLU A 101 4.75 5.77 0.01
C GLU A 101 4.50 4.67 1.06
N LEU A 102 4.79 3.41 0.72
CA LEU A 102 4.59 2.27 1.63
C LEU A 102 5.50 2.31 2.87
N PRO A 103 6.85 2.34 2.73
CA PRO A 103 7.71 2.47 3.90
C PRO A 103 7.40 3.73 4.72
N TRP A 104 7.07 4.85 4.07
CA TRP A 104 6.72 6.09 4.77
C TRP A 104 5.42 6.00 5.56
N TYR A 105 4.38 5.36 5.01
CA TYR A 105 3.12 5.15 5.73
C TYR A 105 3.35 4.33 7.02
N PHE A 106 4.09 3.22 6.94
CA PHE A 106 4.39 2.43 8.13
C PHE A 106 5.25 3.18 9.13
N ALA A 107 6.21 3.99 8.66
CA ALA A 107 7.03 4.82 9.53
C ALA A 107 6.21 5.88 10.27
N GLN A 108 5.20 6.48 9.61
CA GLN A 108 4.30 7.44 10.24
C GLN A 108 3.36 6.79 11.28
N GLN A 109 2.88 5.57 11.00
CA GLN A 109 1.97 4.85 11.90
C GLN A 109 2.68 4.23 13.12
N TYR A 110 3.86 3.64 12.92
CA TYR A 110 4.52 2.81 13.93
C TYR A 110 5.89 3.35 14.39
N GLY A 111 6.41 4.37 13.72
CA GLY A 111 7.74 4.89 13.92
C GLY A 111 8.79 4.18 13.06
N LYS A 112 9.69 4.96 12.45
CA LYS A 112 10.77 4.48 11.57
C LYS A 112 11.58 3.35 12.17
N GLN A 113 11.99 3.47 13.44
CA GLN A 113 12.83 2.48 14.10
C GLN A 113 12.13 1.12 14.24
N VAL A 114 10.84 1.12 14.57
CA VAL A 114 10.03 -0.10 14.68
C VAL A 114 9.95 -0.80 13.33
N VAL A 115 9.73 -0.06 12.25
CA VAL A 115 9.68 -0.63 10.89
C VAL A 115 11.02 -1.24 10.50
N LEU A 116 12.14 -0.56 10.78
CA LEU A 116 13.49 -1.09 10.51
C LEU A 116 13.76 -2.40 11.26
N GLU A 117 13.36 -2.50 12.53
CA GLU A 117 13.51 -3.74 13.32
C GLU A 117 12.68 -4.90 12.75
N ILE A 118 11.49 -4.63 12.20
CA ILE A 118 10.70 -5.65 11.50
C ILE A 118 11.37 -6.08 10.20
N LEU A 119 11.92 -5.15 9.41
CA LEU A 119 12.65 -5.46 8.18
C LEU A 119 13.91 -6.30 8.45
N GLU A 120 14.64 -6.01 9.53
CA GLU A 120 15.80 -6.81 9.96
C GLU A 120 15.39 -8.26 10.28
N LYS A 121 14.30 -8.45 11.03
CA LYS A 121 13.75 -9.79 11.31
C LYS A 121 13.38 -10.52 10.02
N LEU A 122 12.62 -9.87 9.13
CA LEU A 122 12.19 -10.43 7.86
C LEU A 122 13.37 -10.78 6.93
N THR A 123 14.49 -10.06 7.02
CA THR A 123 15.72 -10.36 6.26
C THR A 123 16.25 -11.75 6.59
N SER A 124 16.12 -12.19 7.84
CA SER A 124 16.56 -13.53 8.27
C SER A 124 15.56 -14.65 7.93
N GLU A 125 14.28 -14.32 7.83
CA GLU A 125 13.20 -15.29 7.61
C GLU A 125 12.89 -15.53 6.12
N LEU A 126 13.00 -14.50 5.29
CA LEU A 126 12.66 -14.56 3.87
C LEU A 126 13.90 -14.86 3.03
N THR A 127 13.88 -15.91 2.23
CA THR A 127 15.03 -16.30 1.40
C THR A 127 14.91 -15.89 -0.07
N GLY A 128 13.78 -15.31 -0.48
CA GLY A 128 13.52 -14.90 -1.85
C GLY A 128 14.30 -13.65 -2.27
N GLU A 129 15.06 -13.74 -3.37
CA GLU A 129 15.87 -12.63 -3.88
C GLU A 129 15.08 -11.34 -4.11
N GLN A 130 13.88 -11.45 -4.68
CA GLN A 130 12.99 -10.29 -4.88
C GLN A 130 12.60 -9.64 -3.55
N GLN A 131 12.22 -10.44 -2.54
CA GLN A 131 11.81 -9.90 -1.25
C GLN A 131 12.98 -9.27 -0.51
N GLN A 132 14.17 -9.86 -0.62
CA GLN A 132 15.42 -9.29 -0.10
C GLN A 132 15.74 -7.94 -0.75
N GLN A 133 15.52 -7.81 -2.06
CA GLN A 133 15.67 -6.53 -2.75
C GLN A 133 14.61 -5.50 -2.30
N SER A 134 13.35 -5.93 -2.11
CA SER A 134 12.29 -5.09 -1.57
C SER A 134 12.64 -4.57 -0.18
N ILE A 135 13.16 -5.42 0.72
CA ILE A 135 13.57 -5.03 2.08
C ILE A 135 14.66 -3.97 2.03
N LYS A 136 15.76 -4.22 1.29
CA LYS A 136 16.86 -3.25 1.14
C LYS A 136 16.38 -1.90 0.61
N THR A 137 15.41 -1.94 -0.29
CA THR A 137 14.82 -0.72 -0.87
C THR A 137 13.98 0.03 0.15
N TRP A 138 13.18 -0.67 0.96
CA TRP A 138 12.45 -0.07 2.07
C TRP A 138 13.39 0.57 3.09
N GLU A 139 14.46 -0.13 3.49
CA GLU A 139 15.48 0.43 4.38
C GLU A 139 16.05 1.73 3.81
N TRP A 140 16.39 1.76 2.52
CA TRP A 140 16.89 2.96 1.86
C TRP A 140 15.88 4.12 1.87
N TRP A 141 14.61 3.86 1.54
CA TRP A 141 13.54 4.88 1.59
C TRP A 141 13.31 5.41 3.01
N LEU A 142 13.38 4.55 4.02
CA LEU A 142 13.26 4.93 5.42
C LEU A 142 14.43 5.81 5.87
N GLN A 143 15.63 5.58 5.35
CA GLN A 143 16.78 6.47 5.63
C GLN A 143 16.66 7.83 4.94
N ALA A 144 16.03 7.89 3.76
CA ALA A 144 15.77 9.13 3.04
C ALA A 144 14.59 9.93 3.62
N CYS A 145 13.68 9.27 4.33
CA CYS A 145 12.56 9.91 5.02
C CYS A 145 13.08 10.92 6.06
N LYS A 146 12.66 12.18 5.95
CA LYS A 146 12.96 13.22 6.93
C LYS A 146 11.92 13.17 8.05
N ASP A 147 12.40 13.19 9.29
CA ASP A 147 11.57 13.29 10.50
C ASP A 147 10.80 14.62 10.57
#